data_AF-A0A547C2M0-F1
#
_entry.id   AF-A0A547C2M0-F1
#
_cell.length_a   1.000
_cell.length_b   1.000
_cell.length_c   1.000
_cell.angle_alpha   90.00
_cell.angle_beta   90.00
_cell.angle_gamma   90.00
#
_symmetry.space_group_name_H-M   'P 1'
#
loop_
_entity.id
_entity.type
_entity.pdbx_description
1 polymer ?
#
loop_
_entity_poly.entity_id
_entity_poly.type
_entity_poly.pdbx_seq_one_letter_code
_entity_poly.pdbx_strand_id
1 'polypeptide(L)'
;MQKHVGLGLRNRYRVDVFQGKNLAKKNRTNSYQEKYDKKIFELYKSYESDGAREAVTDSRQSIFSSFWVKVWIILLPLALFYCGYNLYIFLNGSESEVSHNTEQAKFASDENHNDIVIHLLPTIGKPLSTKWRITGELKRDNKSFVILADNENRLRLEPSSQFSFSGRMLQGEIDGGIVSYFSGESK
;
A
#
# COMPACT_ATOMS: atom_id res chain seq x y z
N MET A 1 15.30 -44.69 9.25
CA MET A 1 15.94 -43.63 8.46
C MET A 1 14.87 -42.97 7.62
N GLN A 2 14.69 -41.66 7.73
CA GLN A 2 13.68 -40.93 6.97
C GLN A 2 14.37 -39.94 6.03
N LYS A 3 14.17 -40.08 4.71
CA LYS A 3 14.71 -39.15 3.71
C LYS A 3 13.86 -37.88 3.67
N HIS A 4 14.47 -36.72 3.44
CA HIS A 4 13.79 -35.43 3.37
C HIS A 4 13.22 -35.14 1.96
N VAL A 5 12.56 -36.14 1.39
CA VAL A 5 12.10 -36.10 -0.01
C VAL A 5 10.99 -35.08 -0.22
N GLY A 6 10.11 -34.90 0.77
CA GLY A 6 9.03 -33.91 0.72
C GLY A 6 9.50 -32.45 0.67
N LEU A 7 10.75 -32.19 1.04
CA LEU A 7 11.38 -30.86 0.93
C LEU A 7 12.22 -30.73 -0.35
N GLY A 8 12.26 -31.75 -1.21
CA GLY A 8 13.15 -31.80 -2.38
C GLY A 8 14.62 -32.05 -2.03
N LEU A 9 14.95 -32.30 -0.76
CA LEU A 9 16.31 -32.51 -0.27
C LEU A 9 16.70 -33.99 -0.38
N ARG A 10 17.00 -34.41 -1.60
CA ARG A 10 17.35 -35.81 -1.94
C ARG A 10 18.60 -36.36 -1.26
N ASN A 11 19.56 -35.50 -0.92
CA ASN A 11 20.84 -35.94 -0.32
C ASN A 11 20.84 -35.85 1.22
N ARG A 12 19.70 -35.57 1.86
CA ARG A 12 19.61 -35.44 3.32
C ARG A 12 18.65 -36.46 3.90
N TYR A 13 19.02 -36.95 5.07
CA TYR A 13 18.22 -37.93 5.81
C TYR A 13 18.31 -37.68 7.31
N ARG A 14 17.31 -38.17 8.02
CA ARG A 14 17.27 -38.22 9.47
C ARG A 14 17.60 -39.63 9.96
N VAL A 15 18.49 -39.69 10.93
CA VAL A 15 18.77 -40.88 11.74
C VAL A 15 18.07 -40.70 13.08
N ASP A 16 17.13 -41.59 13.35
CA ASP A 16 16.44 -41.68 14.64
C ASP A 16 17.01 -42.89 15.38
N VAL A 17 17.56 -42.66 16.58
CA VAL A 17 18.13 -43.69 17.45
C VAL A 17 17.13 -44.00 18.54
N PHE A 18 16.77 -45.28 18.68
CA PHE A 18 15.81 -45.76 19.67
C PHE A 18 16.48 -46.71 20.66
N GLN A 19 16.03 -46.65 21.91
CA GLN A 19 16.44 -47.59 22.93
C GLN A 19 15.63 -48.88 22.82
N GLY A 20 16.24 -49.91 22.23
CA GLY A 20 15.65 -51.23 22.05
C GLY A 20 14.76 -51.36 20.81
N LYS A 21 14.01 -52.46 20.73
CA LYS A 21 13.24 -52.84 19.52
C LYS A 21 11.98 -52.01 19.25
N ASN A 22 11.50 -51.25 20.24
CA ASN A 22 10.24 -50.54 20.13
C ASN A 22 10.46 -49.11 19.60
N LEU A 23 10.08 -48.90 18.33
CA LEU A 23 10.26 -47.64 17.59
C LEU A 23 9.24 -46.54 17.93
N ALA A 24 8.54 -46.65 19.06
CA ALA A 24 7.63 -45.60 19.51
C ALA A 24 8.40 -44.30 19.83
N LYS A 25 7.76 -43.14 19.57
CA LYS A 25 8.34 -41.80 19.80
C LYS A 25 8.92 -41.64 21.22
N LYS A 26 8.29 -42.27 22.22
CA LYS A 26 8.71 -42.25 23.63
C LYS A 26 10.07 -42.92 23.90
N ASN A 27 10.49 -43.87 23.06
CA ASN A 27 11.74 -44.61 23.22
C ASN A 27 12.87 -44.04 22.32
N ARG A 28 12.63 -42.91 21.65
CA ARG A 28 13.64 -42.28 20.80
C ARG A 28 14.63 -41.52 21.66
N THR A 29 15.87 -41.99 21.70
CA THR A 29 16.96 -41.40 22.48
C THR A 29 17.58 -40.22 21.78
N ASN A 30 17.75 -40.30 20.45
CA ASN A 30 18.37 -39.24 19.66
C ASN A 30 17.76 -39.15 18.25
N SER A 31 17.83 -37.97 17.65
CA SER A 31 17.43 -37.71 16.27
C SER A 31 18.34 -36.63 15.69
N TYR A 32 19.16 -36.99 14.72
CA TYR A 32 20.05 -36.05 14.02
C TYR A 32 19.91 -36.17 12.51
N GLN A 33 20.37 -35.13 11.81
CA GLN A 33 20.28 -35.03 10.35
C GLN A 33 21.67 -35.17 9.75
N GLU A 34 21.77 -36.01 8.74
CA GLU A 34 23.01 -36.25 8.03
C GLU A 34 22.84 -35.96 6.54
N LYS A 35 23.99 -35.77 5.87
CA LYS A 35 24.06 -35.56 4.44
C LYS A 35 24.85 -36.68 3.79
N TYR A 36 24.31 -37.16 2.69
CA TYR A 36 24.97 -38.13 1.84
C TYR A 36 26.01 -37.44 0.95
N ASP A 37 27.23 -38.00 0.93
CA ASP A 37 28.24 -37.69 -0.07
C ASP A 37 28.22 -38.76 -1.17
N LYS A 38 27.94 -38.30 -2.40
CA LYS A 38 27.84 -39.17 -3.57
C LYS A 38 29.16 -39.87 -3.90
N LYS A 39 30.30 -39.23 -3.62
CA LYS A 39 31.63 -39.80 -3.87
C LYS A 39 31.92 -41.00 -2.96
N ILE A 40 31.47 -40.94 -1.71
CA ILE A 40 31.67 -42.03 -0.74
C ILE A 40 30.85 -43.25 -1.13
N PHE A 41 29.63 -43.06 -1.61
CA PHE A 41 28.75 -44.18 -1.96
C PHE A 41 29.12 -44.88 -3.26
N GLU A 42 29.68 -44.16 -4.23
CA GLU A 42 30.15 -44.77 -5.48
C GLU A 42 31.16 -45.90 -5.20
N LEU A 43 31.95 -45.78 -4.14
CA LEU A 43 32.86 -46.84 -3.65
C LEU A 43 32.14 -48.09 -3.14
N TYR A 44 30.93 -47.95 -2.58
CA TYR A 44 30.11 -49.06 -2.07
C TYR A 44 29.11 -49.60 -3.11
N LYS A 45 29.01 -48.94 -4.27
CA LYS A 45 28.10 -49.30 -5.36
C LYS A 45 28.50 -50.59 -6.09
N SER A 46 29.71 -51.11 -5.83
CA SER A 46 30.24 -52.35 -6.41
C SER A 46 29.40 -53.60 -6.12
N TYR A 47 28.46 -53.53 -5.18
CA TYR A 47 27.50 -54.61 -4.86
C TYR A 47 26.12 -54.45 -5.53
N GLU A 48 25.85 -53.35 -6.23
CA GLU A 48 24.59 -53.16 -6.95
C GLU A 48 24.63 -53.89 -8.30
N SER A 49 23.63 -54.73 -8.58
CA SER A 49 23.48 -55.37 -9.89
C SER A 49 23.32 -54.33 -11.00
N ASP A 50 23.95 -54.57 -12.15
CA ASP A 50 23.87 -53.70 -13.32
C ASP A 50 22.39 -53.42 -13.68
N GLY A 51 21.94 -52.17 -13.51
CA GLY A 51 20.55 -51.75 -13.71
C GLY A 51 19.72 -51.41 -12.47
N ALA A 52 20.25 -51.51 -11.25
CA ALA A 52 19.57 -51.02 -10.04
C ALA A 52 19.39 -49.49 -10.11
N ARG A 53 18.15 -49.03 -10.35
CA ARG A 53 17.78 -47.62 -10.35
C ARG A 53 17.06 -47.30 -9.05
N GLU A 54 17.57 -46.32 -8.31
CA GLU A 54 16.84 -45.75 -7.18
C GLU A 54 15.51 -45.20 -7.68
N ALA A 55 14.40 -45.54 -7.02
CA ALA A 55 13.08 -45.02 -7.35
C ALA A 55 13.08 -43.50 -7.15
N VAL A 56 13.28 -42.76 -8.26
CA VAL A 56 13.25 -41.31 -8.26
C VAL A 56 11.85 -40.89 -7.85
N THR A 57 11.76 -40.29 -6.66
CA THR A 57 10.49 -39.87 -6.11
C THR A 57 9.90 -38.75 -6.97
N ASP A 58 8.62 -38.89 -7.31
CA ASP A 58 7.87 -37.92 -8.10
C ASP A 58 7.94 -36.52 -7.45
N SER A 59 8.25 -35.53 -8.28
CA SER A 59 8.12 -34.10 -8.01
C SER A 59 6.84 -33.70 -7.26
N ARG A 60 5.73 -34.43 -7.42
CA ARG A 60 4.46 -34.20 -6.71
C ARG A 60 4.56 -34.30 -5.19
N GLN A 61 5.54 -35.04 -4.66
CA GLN A 61 5.76 -35.15 -3.21
C GLN A 61 6.49 -33.93 -2.61
N SER A 62 7.12 -33.09 -3.44
CA SER A 62 7.84 -31.92 -2.97
C SER A 62 6.93 -30.72 -2.80
N ILE A 63 6.90 -30.12 -1.61
CA ILE A 63 6.07 -28.93 -1.33
C ILE A 63 6.56 -27.74 -2.18
N PHE A 64 7.87 -27.63 -2.41
CA PHE A 64 8.48 -26.54 -3.18
C PHE A 64 8.46 -26.75 -4.71
N SER A 65 8.03 -27.91 -5.20
CA SER A 65 7.92 -28.13 -6.66
C SER A 65 6.67 -27.48 -7.26
N SER A 66 5.63 -27.31 -6.45
CA SER A 66 4.34 -26.75 -6.87
C SER A 66 4.49 -25.33 -7.39
N PHE A 67 3.89 -25.07 -8.55
CA PHE A 67 3.90 -23.75 -9.19
C PHE A 67 3.36 -22.66 -8.26
N TRP A 68 2.24 -22.92 -7.58
CA TRP A 68 1.63 -21.97 -6.66
C TRP A 68 2.53 -21.62 -5.48
N VAL A 69 3.24 -22.60 -4.91
CA VAL A 69 4.17 -22.35 -3.78
C VAL A 69 5.31 -21.44 -4.21
N LYS A 70 5.85 -21.62 -5.43
CA LYS A 70 6.88 -20.73 -5.99
C LYS A 70 6.36 -19.31 -6.19
N VAL A 71 5.12 -19.16 -6.68
CA VAL A 71 4.47 -17.85 -6.84
C VAL A 71 4.34 -17.14 -5.50
N TRP A 72 3.82 -17.81 -4.47
CA TRP A 72 3.65 -17.23 -3.13
C TRP A 72 4.98 -16.85 -2.48
N ILE A 73 6.03 -17.65 -2.66
CA ILE A 73 7.39 -17.34 -2.16
C ILE A 73 7.94 -16.03 -2.74
N ILE A 74 7.57 -15.68 -3.97
CA ILE A 74 8.00 -14.44 -4.63
C ILE A 74 7.05 -13.28 -4.30
N LEU A 75 5.74 -13.53 -4.33
CA LEU A 75 4.72 -12.50 -4.15
C LEU A 75 4.69 -11.99 -2.71
N LEU A 76 4.83 -12.85 -1.72
CA LEU A 76 4.77 -12.49 -0.31
C LEU A 76 5.84 -11.45 0.12
N PRO A 77 7.15 -11.64 -0.16
CA PRO A 77 8.14 -10.62 0.17
C PRO A 77 7.95 -9.34 -0.67
N LEU A 78 7.51 -9.45 -1.92
CA LEU A 78 7.25 -8.27 -2.76
C LEU A 78 6.08 -7.44 -2.22
N ALA A 79 5.00 -8.09 -1.77
CA ALA A 79 3.86 -7.44 -1.14
C ALA A 79 4.24 -6.81 0.21
N LEU A 80 5.04 -7.49 1.03
CA LEU A 80 5.55 -6.94 2.28
C LEU A 80 6.45 -5.72 2.03
N PHE A 81 7.32 -5.78 1.02
CA PHE A 81 8.16 -4.65 0.63
C PHE A 81 7.34 -3.46 0.14
N TYR A 82 6.35 -3.71 -0.73
CA TYR A 82 5.44 -2.67 -1.22
C TYR A 82 4.63 -2.04 -0.09
N CYS A 83 4.08 -2.86 0.81
CA CYS A 83 3.35 -2.38 1.99
C CYS A 83 4.27 -1.55 2.91
N GLY A 84 5.46 -2.07 3.22
CA GLY A 84 6.44 -1.38 4.06
C GLY A 84 6.91 -0.06 3.44
N TYR A 85 7.10 -0.01 2.11
CA TYR A 85 7.47 1.20 1.40
C TYR A 85 6.38 2.29 1.47
N ASN A 86 5.12 1.92 1.24
CA ASN A 86 3.99 2.85 1.37
C ASN A 86 3.83 3.34 2.82
N LEU A 87 3.99 2.44 3.79
CA LEU A 87 3.95 2.81 5.21
C LEU A 87 5.09 3.77 5.57
N TYR A 88 6.31 3.52 5.05
CA TYR A 88 7.46 4.40 5.24
C TYR A 88 7.23 5.79 4.65
N ILE A 89 6.74 5.88 3.40
CA ILE A 89 6.38 7.17 2.79
C ILE A 89 5.27 7.86 3.59
N PHE A 90 4.27 7.12 4.07
CA PHE A 90 3.19 7.72 4.86
C PHE A 90 3.68 8.28 6.21
N LEU A 91 4.62 7.58 6.87
CA LEU A 91 5.17 8.02 8.15
C LEU A 91 6.21 9.15 8.02
N ASN A 92 6.93 9.20 6.90
CA ASN A 92 8.02 10.16 6.68
C ASN A 92 7.68 11.27 5.67
N GLY A 93 6.55 11.16 4.98
CA GLY A 93 6.09 12.09 3.94
C GLY A 93 5.24 13.21 4.53
N SER A 94 5.90 14.16 5.19
CA SER A 94 5.30 15.47 5.52
C SER A 94 6.29 16.58 5.23
N GLU A 95 6.57 16.81 3.95
CA GLU A 95 7.02 18.11 3.46
C GLU A 95 6.64 18.22 1.99
N SER A 96 5.38 18.61 1.75
CA SER A 96 4.99 19.11 0.44
C SER A 96 5.38 20.58 0.39
N GLU A 97 6.56 20.87 -0.16
CA GLU A 97 6.84 22.21 -0.68
C GLU A 97 5.86 22.46 -1.82
N VAL A 98 4.83 23.26 -1.53
CA VAL A 98 3.93 23.81 -2.54
C VAL A 98 4.75 24.80 -3.36
N SER A 99 5.27 24.34 -4.50
CA SER A 99 5.84 25.21 -5.52
C SER A 99 4.73 26.06 -6.15
N HIS A 100 4.49 27.24 -5.57
CA HIS A 100 3.74 28.31 -6.20
C HIS A 100 4.59 28.90 -7.33
N ASN A 101 4.37 28.44 -8.56
CA ASN A 101 4.83 29.13 -9.74
C ASN A 101 3.88 30.32 -10.02
N THR A 102 4.17 31.47 -9.41
CA THR A 102 3.45 32.72 -9.68
C THR A 102 4.09 33.39 -10.90
N GLU A 103 3.48 33.24 -12.07
CA GLU A 103 3.73 34.15 -13.19
C GLU A 103 3.30 35.56 -12.78
N GLN A 104 4.29 36.43 -12.61
CA GLN A 104 4.11 37.85 -12.28
C GLN A 104 3.61 38.60 -13.53
N ALA A 105 2.31 38.91 -13.57
CA ALA A 105 1.80 39.99 -14.41
C ALA A 105 2.21 41.33 -13.78
N LYS A 106 3.17 42.02 -14.41
CA LYS A 106 3.56 43.40 -14.08
C LYS A 106 2.44 44.35 -14.50
N PHE A 107 1.88 45.09 -13.54
CA PHE A 107 1.26 46.39 -13.82
C PHE A 107 2.07 47.47 -13.10
N ALA A 108 2.67 48.34 -13.89
CA ALA A 108 3.26 49.60 -13.45
C ALA A 108 2.14 50.62 -13.23
N SER A 109 2.17 51.36 -12.12
CA SER A 109 1.55 52.67 -11.95
C SER A 109 2.12 53.36 -10.71
N ASP A 110 2.95 54.36 -11.01
CA ASP A 110 3.36 55.60 -10.32
C ASP A 110 3.12 55.86 -8.81
N GLU A 111 4.14 56.54 -8.29
CA GLU A 111 4.28 57.21 -6.99
C GLU A 111 3.16 58.24 -6.71
N ASN A 112 2.60 58.27 -5.49
CA ASN A 112 2.74 59.41 -4.56
C ASN A 112 2.09 59.17 -3.19
N HIS A 113 2.87 59.48 -2.15
CA HIS A 113 2.53 60.08 -0.84
C HIS A 113 1.09 59.91 -0.27
N ASN A 114 1.00 59.25 0.89
CA ASN A 114 0.65 59.88 2.18
C ASN A 114 0.49 58.80 3.26
N ASP A 115 1.25 58.94 4.35
CA ASP A 115 1.02 58.23 5.61
C ASP A 115 -0.39 58.56 6.09
N ILE A 116 -1.30 57.61 5.95
CA ILE A 116 -2.56 57.59 6.66
C ILE A 116 -2.54 56.31 7.48
N VAL A 117 -2.42 56.48 8.79
CA VAL A 117 -2.66 55.42 9.78
C VAL A 117 -4.13 55.02 9.64
N ILE A 118 -4.39 54.06 8.76
CA ILE A 118 -5.70 53.41 8.66
C ILE A 118 -5.74 52.44 9.83
N HIS A 119 -6.56 52.78 10.83
CA HIS A 119 -7.02 51.82 11.82
C HIS A 119 -7.54 50.59 11.06
N LEU A 120 -6.77 49.50 11.10
CA LEU A 120 -7.17 48.19 10.61
C LEU A 120 -8.42 47.80 11.40
N LEU A 121 -9.60 48.04 10.83
CA LEU A 121 -10.78 47.29 11.24
C LEU A 121 -10.38 45.82 11.15
N PRO A 122 -10.67 45.00 12.17
CA PRO A 122 -10.46 43.57 12.06
C PRO A 122 -11.18 43.13 10.79
N THR A 123 -10.45 42.55 9.83
CA THR A 123 -11.03 41.93 8.66
C THR A 123 -11.99 40.86 9.17
N ILE A 124 -13.28 41.22 9.28
CA ILE A 124 -14.36 40.28 9.53
C ILE A 124 -14.29 39.34 8.33
N GLY A 125 -13.76 38.14 8.55
CA GLY A 125 -13.75 37.10 7.52
C GLY A 125 -15.15 37.01 6.92
N LYS A 126 -15.24 36.93 5.58
CA LYS A 126 -16.53 36.92 4.89
C LYS A 126 -17.45 35.90 5.57
N PRO A 127 -18.71 36.27 5.86
CA PRO A 127 -19.60 35.39 6.59
C PRO A 127 -19.88 34.12 5.77
N LEU A 128 -20.16 33.04 6.48
CA LEU A 128 -20.61 31.79 5.86
C LEU A 128 -21.96 32.03 5.18
N SER A 129 -22.15 31.49 3.98
CA SER A 129 -23.40 31.59 3.25
C SER A 129 -24.51 30.90 4.03
N THR A 130 -25.64 31.59 4.20
CA THR A 130 -26.85 31.03 4.80
C THR A 130 -27.72 30.31 3.77
N LYS A 131 -27.51 30.59 2.48
CA LYS A 131 -28.35 30.08 1.39
C LYS A 131 -27.76 28.82 0.76
N TRP A 132 -26.51 28.90 0.33
CA TRP A 132 -25.89 27.85 -0.48
C TRP A 132 -25.06 26.88 0.37
N ARG A 133 -25.12 25.59 0.03
CA ARG A 133 -24.27 24.54 0.59
C ARG A 133 -23.68 23.65 -0.50
N ILE A 134 -22.45 23.18 -0.31
CA ILE A 134 -21.85 22.18 -1.20
C ILE A 134 -22.49 20.83 -0.92
N THR A 135 -23.02 20.19 -1.97
CA THR A 135 -23.61 18.85 -1.88
C THR A 135 -22.69 17.78 -2.48
N GLY A 136 -21.85 18.14 -3.44
CA GLY A 136 -20.89 17.21 -4.01
C GLY A 136 -20.12 17.81 -5.18
N GLU A 137 -19.33 16.97 -5.83
CA GLU A 137 -18.48 17.33 -6.96
C GLU A 137 -18.83 16.43 -8.17
N LEU A 138 -18.88 17.03 -9.35
CA LEU A 138 -19.15 16.34 -10.61
C LEU A 138 -17.95 16.51 -11.53
N LYS A 139 -17.36 15.40 -11.97
CA LYS A 139 -16.28 15.40 -12.95
C LYS A 139 -16.74 14.68 -14.21
N ARG A 140 -16.73 15.38 -15.35
CA ARG A 140 -17.13 14.84 -16.66
C ARG A 140 -16.32 15.49 -17.77
N ASP A 141 -15.82 14.68 -18.71
CA ASP A 141 -15.15 15.15 -19.94
C ASP A 141 -14.06 16.20 -19.68
N ASN A 142 -13.19 15.93 -18.70
CA ASN A 142 -12.11 16.79 -18.24
C ASN A 142 -12.54 18.15 -17.65
N LYS A 143 -13.84 18.33 -17.37
CA LYS A 143 -14.39 19.47 -16.65
C LYS A 143 -14.83 19.03 -15.26
N SER A 144 -14.55 19.88 -14.27
CA SER A 144 -14.88 19.65 -12.87
C SER A 144 -15.82 20.76 -12.41
N PHE A 145 -16.91 20.36 -11.76
CA PHE A 145 -17.95 21.24 -11.25
C PHE A 145 -18.26 20.91 -9.80
N VAL A 146 -18.58 21.93 -9.03
CA VAL A 146 -19.08 21.82 -7.67
C VAL A 146 -20.58 22.00 -7.70
N ILE A 147 -21.30 21.07 -7.08
CA ILE A 147 -22.75 21.07 -6.99
C ILE A 147 -23.14 21.79 -5.70
N LEU A 148 -23.86 22.88 -5.86
CA LEU A 148 -24.44 23.67 -4.79
C LEU A 148 -25.93 23.34 -4.67
N ALA A 149 -26.43 23.30 -3.44
CA ALA A 149 -27.85 23.19 -3.16
C ALA A 149 -28.30 24.36 -2.26
N ASP A 150 -29.54 24.78 -2.47
CA ASP A 150 -30.26 25.71 -1.62
C ASP A 150 -31.18 24.96 -0.62
N ASN A 151 -31.77 25.67 0.34
CA ASN A 151 -32.77 25.14 1.27
C ASN A 151 -34.05 24.62 0.57
N GLU A 152 -34.37 25.16 -0.60
CA GLU A 152 -35.46 24.73 -1.49
C GLU A 152 -35.05 23.59 -2.46
N ASN A 153 -33.91 22.93 -2.22
CA ASN A 153 -33.36 21.86 -3.08
C ASN A 153 -33.08 22.29 -4.53
N ARG A 154 -32.98 23.59 -4.82
CA ARG A 154 -32.47 24.07 -6.11
C ARG A 154 -30.99 23.74 -6.23
N LEU A 155 -30.60 23.16 -7.36
CA LEU A 155 -29.22 22.82 -7.66
C LEU A 155 -28.58 23.86 -8.59
N ARG A 156 -27.36 24.26 -8.28
CA ARG A 156 -26.53 25.12 -9.12
C ARG A 156 -25.17 24.48 -9.31
N LEU A 157 -24.64 24.54 -10.54
CA LEU A 157 -23.33 24.02 -10.88
C LEU A 157 -22.37 25.19 -11.06
N GLU A 158 -21.25 25.16 -10.36
CA GLU A 158 -20.19 26.14 -10.54
C GLU A 158 -18.86 25.46 -10.90
N PRO A 159 -17.99 26.07 -11.72
CA PRO A 159 -16.68 25.51 -12.04
C PRO A 159 -15.83 25.31 -10.80
N SER A 160 -15.17 24.15 -10.68
CA SER A 160 -14.31 23.87 -9.52
C SER A 160 -13.10 24.80 -9.39
N SER A 161 -12.76 25.55 -10.45
CA SER A 161 -11.67 26.54 -10.45
C SER A 161 -11.95 27.76 -9.57
N GLN A 162 -13.21 27.99 -9.20
CA GLN A 162 -13.61 29.08 -8.28
C GLN A 162 -13.56 28.67 -6.80
N PHE A 163 -13.21 27.41 -6.54
CA PHE A 163 -13.16 26.85 -5.20
C PHE A 163 -11.71 26.57 -4.82
N SER A 164 -11.42 26.81 -3.55
CA SER A 164 -10.14 26.53 -2.92
C SER A 164 -10.25 25.27 -2.07
N PHE A 165 -9.12 24.58 -1.90
CA PHE A 165 -8.99 23.33 -1.14
C PHE A 165 -9.69 22.13 -1.79
N SER A 166 -9.70 21.00 -1.10
CA SER A 166 -10.21 19.72 -1.60
C SER A 166 -10.90 18.91 -0.51
N GLY A 167 -11.71 17.92 -0.91
CA GLY A 167 -12.45 17.07 0.01
C GLY A 167 -13.42 17.88 0.87
N ARG A 168 -13.56 17.52 2.16
CA ARG A 168 -14.51 18.20 3.08
C ARG A 168 -14.13 19.66 3.40
N MET A 169 -12.93 20.10 3.03
CA MET A 169 -12.45 21.47 3.24
C MET A 169 -12.70 22.37 2.02
N LEU A 170 -13.27 21.82 0.94
CA LEU A 170 -13.62 22.60 -0.25
C LEU A 170 -14.49 23.79 0.15
N GLN A 171 -14.05 24.98 -0.25
CA GLN A 171 -14.78 26.21 -0.01
C GLN A 171 -14.67 27.14 -1.22
N GLY A 172 -15.73 27.89 -1.49
CA GLY A 172 -15.76 28.88 -2.55
C GLY A 172 -16.45 30.15 -2.08
N GLU A 173 -16.33 31.21 -2.86
CA GLU A 173 -17.06 32.45 -2.61
C GLU A 173 -18.18 32.57 -3.63
N ILE A 174 -19.43 32.61 -3.16
CA ILE A 174 -20.62 32.74 -3.99
C ILE A 174 -21.53 33.79 -3.35
N ASP A 175 -22.01 34.72 -4.16
CA ASP A 175 -22.89 35.81 -3.73
C ASP A 175 -22.32 36.61 -2.53
N GLY A 176 -20.99 36.72 -2.43
CA GLY A 176 -20.27 37.44 -1.37
C GLY A 176 -20.13 36.69 -0.03
N GLY A 177 -20.64 35.45 0.05
CA GLY A 177 -20.51 34.57 1.21
C GLY A 177 -19.59 33.37 0.95
N ILE A 178 -18.98 32.85 2.01
CA ILE A 178 -18.18 31.61 1.92
C ILE A 178 -19.14 30.43 1.90
N VAL A 179 -19.01 29.57 0.89
CA VAL A 179 -19.81 28.35 0.76
C VAL A 179 -18.93 27.14 0.97
N SER A 180 -19.38 26.21 1.81
CA SER A 180 -18.69 24.95 2.12
C SER A 180 -19.71 23.82 2.28
N TYR A 181 -19.26 22.63 2.68
CA TYR A 181 -20.16 21.52 3.04
C TYR A 181 -20.98 21.80 4.30
N PHE A 182 -20.61 22.81 5.08
CA PHE A 182 -21.21 23.15 6.38
C PHE A 182 -21.92 24.50 6.35
N SER A 183 -21.98 25.16 5.19
CA SER A 183 -22.79 26.35 4.97
C SER A 183 -24.24 25.99 4.64
N GLY A 184 -25.07 27.01 4.51
CA GLY A 184 -26.50 26.87 4.27
C GLY A 184 -27.29 26.69 5.55
N GLU A 185 -28.58 26.96 5.49
CA GLU A 185 -29.50 26.69 6.59
C GLU A 185 -29.63 25.18 6.83
N SER A 186 -29.43 24.76 8.08
CA SER A 186 -29.82 23.43 8.51
C SER A 186 -31.34 23.38 8.61
N LYS A 187 -31.95 22.45 7.87
CA LYS A 187 -33.31 22.04 8.14
C LYS A 187 -33.38 21.16 9.38
#